data_AF-A0AAW6Y0R3-F1
#
_entry.id   AF-A0AAW6Y0R3-F1
#
_cell.length_a   1.000
_cell.length_b   1.000
_cell.length_c   1.000
_cell.angle_alpha   90.00
_cell.angle_beta   90.00
_cell.angle_gamma   90.00
#
_symmetry.space_group_name_H-M   'P 1'
#
loop_
_entity.id
_entity.type
_entity.pdbx_description
1 polymer ?
#
loop_
_entity_poly.entity_id
_entity_poly.type
_entity_poly.pdbx_seq_one_letter_code
_entity_poly.pdbx_strand_id
1 'polypeptide(L)'
;QLQKLVDDGKMTDKLARKCLEGVLEGEGDPAEVMSKRGLELVQDDGALDAAVAKVVDANPDIVAKVQSGKTKAVGALVGQVMKE
;
A
#
# COMPACT_ATOMS: atom_id res chain seq x y z
N GLN A 1 6.23 13.77 -16.04
CA GLN A 1 5.29 12.64 -16.12
C GLN A 1 5.64 11.52 -15.14
N LEU A 2 6.87 11.01 -15.13
CA LEU A 2 7.28 9.94 -14.19
C LEU A 2 7.10 10.32 -12.71
N GLN A 3 7.57 11.50 -12.30
CA GLN A 3 7.38 11.98 -10.91
C GLN A 3 5.91 12.00 -10.49
N LYS A 4 5.02 12.42 -11.39
CA LYS A 4 3.57 12.44 -11.13
C LYS A 4 3.02 11.04 -10.85
N LEU A 5 3.53 9.99 -11.50
CA LEU A 5 3.09 8.62 -11.24
C LEU A 5 3.53 8.12 -9.85
N VAL A 6 4.67 8.60 -9.37
CA VAL A 6 5.12 8.34 -8.00
C VAL A 6 4.28 9.11 -6.99
N ASP A 7 4.05 10.40 -7.25
CA ASP A 7 3.24 11.27 -6.38
C ASP A 7 1.79 10.79 -6.29
N ASP A 8 1.23 10.28 -7.40
CA ASP A 8 -0.11 9.67 -7.48
C ASP A 8 -0.17 8.28 -6.80
N GLY A 9 0.94 7.79 -6.23
CA GLY A 9 1.01 6.50 -5.54
C GLY A 9 0.94 5.28 -6.48
N LYS A 10 1.00 5.50 -7.80
CA LYS A 10 0.92 4.42 -8.80
C LYS A 10 2.20 3.60 -8.91
N MET A 11 3.32 4.08 -8.39
CA MET A 11 4.60 3.37 -8.38
C MET A 11 5.49 3.85 -7.24
N THR A 12 6.35 2.96 -6.72
CA THR A 12 7.39 3.36 -5.77
C THR A 12 8.61 3.95 -6.50
N ASP A 13 9.49 4.67 -5.78
CA ASP A 13 10.76 5.17 -6.31
C ASP A 13 11.64 4.06 -6.94
N LYS A 14 11.49 2.82 -6.47
CA LYS A 14 12.20 1.66 -7.01
C LYS A 14 11.65 1.27 -8.38
N LEU A 15 10.32 1.29 -8.53
CA LEU A 15 9.64 0.99 -9.80
C LEU A 15 9.82 2.14 -10.79
N ALA A 16 9.82 3.38 -10.33
CA ALA A 16 10.07 4.57 -11.15
C ALA A 16 11.44 4.53 -11.83
N ARG A 17 12.48 4.06 -11.13
CA ARG A 17 13.82 3.85 -11.72
C ARG A 17 13.81 2.84 -12.87
N LYS A 18 13.11 1.71 -12.71
CA LYS A 18 12.94 0.70 -13.77
C LYS A 18 12.12 1.22 -14.96
N CYS A 19 11.14 2.07 -14.67
CA CYS A 19 10.35 2.73 -15.70
C CYS A 19 11.21 3.72 -16.49
N LEU A 20 12.04 4.51 -15.79
CA LEU A 20 12.99 5.42 -16.43
C LEU A 20 13.98 4.69 -17.36
N GLU A 21 14.47 3.50 -16.96
CA GLU A 21 15.30 2.65 -17.81
C GLU A 21 14.58 2.29 -19.13
N GLY A 22 13.33 1.83 -19.07
CA GLY A 22 12.56 1.50 -20.28
C GLY A 22 12.27 2.72 -21.17
N VAL A 23 12.05 3.89 -20.56
CA VAL A 23 11.90 5.15 -21.32
C VAL A 23 13.21 5.50 -22.04
N LEU A 24 14.35 5.33 -21.37
CA LEU A 24 15.68 5.56 -21.97
C LEU A 24 16.01 4.55 -23.08
N GLU A 25 15.47 3.34 -23.00
CA GLU A 25 15.55 2.30 -24.04
C GLU A 25 14.62 2.57 -25.24
N GLY A 26 13.80 3.63 -25.18
CA GLY A 26 12.93 4.05 -26.27
C GLY A 26 11.59 3.31 -26.30
N GLU A 27 11.15 2.71 -25.20
CA GLU A 27 9.89 1.97 -25.11
C GLU A 27 8.62 2.85 -25.10
N GLY A 28 8.81 4.17 -25.07
CA GLY A 28 7.76 5.18 -25.12
C GLY A 28 7.72 6.06 -23.88
N ASP A 29 6.53 6.57 -23.56
CA ASP A 29 6.33 7.45 -22.42
C ASP A 29 6.29 6.66 -21.09
N PRO A 30 6.59 7.30 -19.94
CA PRO A 30 6.58 6.65 -18.62
C PRO A 30 5.29 5.87 -18.29
N ALA A 31 4.14 6.35 -18.76
CA ALA A 31 2.86 5.67 -18.53
C ALA A 31 2.74 4.37 -19.37
N GLU A 32 3.28 4.38 -20.59
CA GLU A 32 3.28 3.22 -21.48
C GLU A 32 4.25 2.15 -20.96
N VAL A 33 5.45 2.57 -20.54
CA VAL A 33 6.46 1.66 -19.96
C VAL A 33 5.94 1.02 -18.67
N MET A 34 5.28 1.81 -17.82
CA MET A 34 4.65 1.30 -16.59
C MET A 34 3.63 0.20 -16.89
N SER A 35 2.75 0.41 -17.87
CA SER A 35 1.73 -0.57 -18.26
C SER A 35 2.34 -1.80 -18.95
N LYS A 36 3.27 -1.60 -19.90
CA LYS A 36 3.94 -2.69 -20.63
C LYS A 36 4.78 -3.60 -19.73
N ARG A 37 5.48 -3.01 -18.76
CA ARG A 37 6.38 -3.74 -17.85
C ARG A 37 5.71 -4.14 -16.53
N GLY A 38 4.42 -3.83 -16.34
CA GLY A 38 3.70 -4.15 -15.09
C GLY A 38 4.33 -3.49 -13.86
N LEU A 39 4.79 -2.25 -13.98
CA LEU A 39 5.45 -1.50 -12.91
C LEU A 39 4.47 -0.68 -12.05
N GLU A 40 3.18 -1.02 -12.10
CA GLU A 40 2.17 -0.44 -11.23
C GLU A 40 2.28 -1.01 -9.82
N LEU A 41 2.15 -0.13 -8.84
CA LEU A 41 2.05 -0.51 -7.44
C LEU A 41 0.67 -1.13 -7.23
N VAL A 42 0.66 -2.44 -7.01
CA VAL A 42 -0.54 -3.13 -6.53
C VAL A 42 -0.68 -2.85 -5.04
N GLN A 43 -1.57 -1.92 -4.69
CA GLN A 43 -2.07 -1.75 -3.32
C GLN A 43 -3.28 -2.67 -3.18
N ASP A 44 -3.09 -3.83 -2.56
CA ASP A 44 -4.17 -4.76 -2.26
C ASP A 44 -4.86 -4.34 -0.96
N ASP A 45 -5.48 -3.14 -0.97
CA ASP A 45 -6.17 -2.58 0.20
C ASP A 45 -7.28 -3.53 0.68
N GLY A 46 -7.92 -4.27 -0.22
CA GLY A 46 -9.01 -5.20 0.13
C GLY A 46 -8.56 -6.40 0.98
N ALA A 47 -7.36 -6.94 0.76
CA ALA A 47 -6.82 -8.01 1.58
C ALA A 47 -6.45 -7.50 2.98
N LEU A 48 -5.88 -6.29 3.03
CA LEU A 48 -5.52 -5.63 4.29
C LEU A 48 -6.77 -5.25 5.09
N ASP A 49 -7.81 -4.72 4.44
CA ASP A 49 -9.10 -4.38 5.05
C ASP A 49 -9.79 -5.62 5.62
N ALA A 50 -9.75 -6.75 4.91
CA ALA A 50 -10.30 -8.00 5.41
C ALA A 50 -9.54 -8.52 6.65
N ALA A 51 -8.21 -8.42 6.66
CA ALA A 51 -7.38 -8.77 7.82
C ALA A 51 -7.66 -7.84 9.01
N VAL A 52 -7.80 -6.53 8.76
CA VAL A 52 -8.18 -5.55 9.79
C VAL A 52 -9.57 -5.87 10.37
N ALA A 53 -10.56 -6.15 9.53
CA ALA A 53 -11.92 -6.50 9.97
C ALA A 53 -11.92 -7.73 10.88
N LYS A 54 -11.20 -8.79 10.51
CA LYS A 54 -11.05 -10.00 11.34
C LYS A 54 -10.41 -9.71 12.69
N VAL A 55 -9.35 -8.91 12.72
CA VAL A 55 -8.66 -8.56 13.97
C VAL A 55 -9.54 -7.69 14.86
N VAL A 56 -10.32 -6.76 14.29
CA VAL A 56 -11.30 -5.95 15.02
C VAL A 56 -12.40 -6.83 15.62
N ASP A 57 -12.98 -7.73 14.83
CA ASP A 57 -14.03 -8.67 15.28
C ASP A 57 -13.53 -9.65 16.34
N ALA A 58 -12.27 -10.09 16.24
CA ALA A 58 -11.66 -10.98 17.22
C ALA A 58 -11.26 -10.27 18.54
N ASN A 59 -11.20 -8.93 18.57
CA ASN A 59 -10.69 -8.17 19.72
C ASN A 59 -11.63 -7.01 20.15
N PRO A 60 -12.91 -7.28 20.48
CA PRO A 60 -13.87 -6.25 20.88
C PRO A 60 -13.43 -5.44 22.11
N ASP A 61 -12.69 -6.07 23.05
CA ASP A 61 -12.16 -5.39 24.24
C ASP A 61 -11.10 -4.34 23.92
N ILE A 62 -10.30 -4.58 22.88
CA ILE A 62 -9.25 -3.66 22.43
C ILE A 62 -9.93 -2.49 21.70
N VAL A 63 -10.94 -2.77 20.88
CA VAL A 63 -11.78 -1.76 20.21
C VAL A 63 -12.45 -0.84 21.23
N ALA A 64 -13.07 -1.39 22.29
CA ALA A 64 -13.68 -0.59 23.35
C ALA A 64 -12.66 0.31 24.08
N LYS A 65 -11.43 -0.18 24.31
CA LYS A 65 -10.34 0.62 24.90
C LYS A 65 -9.86 1.74 23.97
N VAL A 66 -9.81 1.48 22.66
CA VAL A 66 -9.49 2.52 21.67
C VAL A 66 -10.58 3.60 21.66
N GLN A 67 -11.85 3.20 21.65
CA GLN A 67 -13.00 4.11 21.72
C GLN A 67 -13.03 4.90 23.03
N SER A 68 -12.54 4.34 24.14
CA SER A 68 -12.41 5.05 25.43
C SER A 68 -11.19 5.98 25.50
N GLY A 69 -10.52 6.27 24.38
CA GLY A 69 -9.39 7.19 24.30
C GLY A 69 -8.02 6.59 24.64
N LYS A 70 -7.91 5.27 24.87
CA LYS A 70 -6.62 4.60 25.10
C LYS A 70 -5.98 4.21 23.77
N THR A 71 -5.48 5.20 23.03
CA THR A 71 -4.84 5.03 21.72
C THR A 71 -3.65 4.06 21.70
N LYS A 72 -3.01 3.78 22.84
CA LYS A 72 -1.99 2.71 22.95
C LYS A 72 -2.51 1.32 22.59
N ALA A 73 -3.83 1.09 22.71
CA ALA A 73 -4.46 -0.17 22.34
C ALA A 73 -4.46 -0.41 20.81
N VAL A 74 -4.36 0.65 19.99
CA VAL A 74 -4.24 0.55 18.52
C VAL A 74 -2.97 -0.20 18.12
N GLY A 75 -1.86 0.02 18.82
CA GLY A 75 -0.59 -0.66 18.53
C GLY A 75 -0.68 -2.19 18.69
N ALA A 76 -1.54 -2.67 19.59
CA ALA A 76 -1.79 -4.10 19.75
C ALA A 76 -2.59 -4.68 18.57
N LEU A 77 -3.53 -3.93 18.00
CA LEU A 77 -4.28 -4.32 16.79
C LEU A 77 -3.36 -4.36 15.57
N VAL A 78 -2.52 -3.33 15.38
CA VAL A 78 -1.53 -3.29 14.28
C VAL A 78 -0.60 -4.49 14.34
N GLY A 79 -0.09 -4.84 15.53
CA GLY A 79 0.77 -6.01 15.71
C GLY A 79 0.07 -7.36 15.47
N GLN A 80 -1.26 -7.43 15.57
CA GLN A 80 -2.03 -8.61 15.20
C GLN A 80 -2.31 -8.67 13.69
N VAL A 81 -2.63 -7.54 13.06
CA VAL A 81 -2.82 -7.46 11.60
C VAL A 81 -1.52 -7.82 10.86
N MET A 82 -0.36 -7.44 11.38
CA MET A 82 0.94 -7.81 10.80
C MET A 82 1.31 -9.30 10.96
N LYS A 83 0.57 -10.07 11.76
CA LYS A 83 0.80 -11.51 12.00
C LYS A 83 -0.14 -12.41 11.22
N GLU A 84 -1.28 -11.90 10.75
CA GLU A 84 -2.13 -12.55 9.73
C GLU A 84 -1.49 -12.40 8.35
#